data_AF-A0A3Q9FRM4-F1
#
_entry.id   AF-A0A3Q9FRM4-F1
#
_cell.length_a   1.000
_cell.length_b   1.000
_cell.length_c   1.000
_cell.angle_alpha   90.00
_cell.angle_beta   90.00
_cell.angle_gamma   90.00
#
_symmetry.space_group_name_H-M   'P 1'
#
loop_
_entity.id
_entity.type
_entity.pdbx_description
1 polymer ?
#
loop_
_entity_poly.entity_id
_entity_poly.type
_entity_poly.pdbx_seq_one_letter_code
_entity_poly.pdbx_strand_id
1 'polypeptide(L)'
;MKKLIIVLLGLVISSNIFAVDVEKLANTELMSKKGIVYEKAEAINLLNDYIGVYKEGKAVYLYNTTNTDLFAMFKTGVRSASLDEVVKTSQITNLNFTVNGDVKVHISYYSTSGEIIICSAK
;
A
#
# COMPACT_ATOMS: atom_id res chain seq x y z
N MET A 1 -20.31 36.26 -55.75
CA MET A 1 -20.30 35.09 -54.86
C MET A 1 -18.92 34.44 -54.91
N LYS A 2 -18.09 34.59 -53.87
CA LYS A 2 -16.83 33.86 -53.73
C LYS A 2 -16.78 33.28 -52.32
N LYS A 3 -16.47 31.98 -52.27
CA LYS A 3 -16.68 31.08 -51.14
C LYS A 3 -15.67 31.35 -50.02
N LEU A 4 -16.19 31.40 -48.80
CA LEU A 4 -15.46 31.46 -47.54
C LEU A 4 -14.74 30.12 -47.32
N ILE A 5 -13.43 30.11 -47.10
CA ILE A 5 -12.71 28.95 -46.59
C ILE A 5 -12.23 29.31 -45.19
N ILE A 6 -12.92 28.78 -44.18
CA ILE A 6 -12.48 28.84 -42.79
C ILE A 6 -11.54 27.64 -42.59
N VAL A 7 -10.25 27.91 -42.42
CA VAL A 7 -9.28 26.90 -41.99
C VAL A 7 -9.35 26.84 -40.47
N LEU A 8 -10.00 25.80 -39.95
CA LEU A 8 -10.04 25.52 -38.51
C LEU A 8 -8.70 24.87 -38.12
N LEU A 9 -7.80 25.67 -37.55
CA LEU A 9 -6.53 25.20 -37.02
C LEU A 9 -6.82 24.39 -35.74
N GLY A 10 -6.84 23.06 -35.86
CA GLY A 10 -7.01 22.17 -34.73
C GLY A 10 -5.85 22.33 -33.75
N LEU A 11 -6.12 22.92 -32.59
CA LEU A 11 -5.23 22.83 -31.43
C LEU A 11 -5.15 21.35 -31.03
N VAL A 12 -4.04 20.71 -31.35
CA VAL A 12 -3.66 19.45 -30.71
C VAL A 12 -3.24 19.81 -29.30
N ILE A 13 -4.21 19.80 -28.38
CA ILE A 13 -3.92 19.90 -26.96
C ILE A 13 -3.30 18.54 -26.59
N SER A 14 -1.98 18.44 -26.70
CA SER A 14 -1.23 17.36 -26.07
C SER A 14 -1.47 17.51 -24.58
N SER A 15 -2.46 16.80 -24.06
CA SER A 15 -2.60 16.56 -22.64
C SER A 15 -1.33 15.84 -22.23
N ASN A 16 -0.40 16.58 -21.61
CA ASN A 16 0.62 15.98 -20.76
C ASN A 16 -0.16 15.31 -19.64
N ILE A 17 -0.57 14.06 -19.88
CA ILE A 17 -0.98 13.15 -18.83
C ILE A 17 0.28 12.95 -18.01
N PHE A 18 0.45 13.79 -16.99
CA PHE A 18 1.38 13.49 -15.93
C PHE A 18 0.92 12.15 -15.37
N ALA A 19 1.65 11.09 -15.69
CA ALA A 19 1.60 9.86 -14.93
C ALA A 19 1.92 10.29 -13.50
N VAL A 20 0.88 10.45 -12.68
CA VAL A 20 1.04 10.55 -11.25
C VAL A 20 1.54 9.16 -10.88
N ASP A 21 2.85 9.03 -10.76
CA ASP A 21 3.44 7.86 -10.12
C ASP A 21 2.67 7.71 -8.81
N VAL A 22 1.90 6.63 -8.71
CA VAL A 22 1.29 6.21 -7.46
C VAL A 22 2.44 5.66 -6.62
N GLU A 23 3.36 6.55 -6.24
CA GLU A 23 4.44 6.20 -5.33
C GLU A 23 3.75 5.98 -3.99
N LYS A 24 3.41 4.72 -3.71
CA LYS A 24 2.90 4.29 -2.42
C LYS A 24 4.04 4.56 -1.42
N LEU A 25 3.98 5.77 -0.84
CA LEU A 25 4.88 6.43 0.09
C LEU A 25 6.35 6.55 -0.37
N ALA A 26 6.84 7.79 -0.39
CA ALA A 26 8.27 8.06 -0.61
C ALA A 26 9.11 7.32 0.44
N ASN A 27 10.31 6.87 0.07
CA ASN A 27 11.19 6.06 0.94
C ASN A 27 11.40 6.68 2.34
N THR A 28 11.42 8.01 2.42
CA THR A 28 11.55 8.78 3.66
C THR A 28 10.42 8.51 4.66
N GLU A 29 9.19 8.32 4.18
CA GLU A 29 8.02 8.06 5.02
C GLU A 29 7.98 6.62 5.53
N LEU A 30 8.38 5.65 4.69
CA LEU A 30 8.54 4.26 5.13
C LEU A 30 9.57 4.15 6.25
N MET A 31 10.70 4.85 6.09
CA MET A 31 11.78 4.84 7.06
C MET A 31 11.45 5.58 8.36
N SER A 32 10.55 6.59 8.34
CA SER A 32 10.14 7.29 9.56
C SER A 32 9.23 6.45 10.46
N LYS A 33 8.51 5.47 9.90
CA LYS A 33 7.66 4.53 10.63
C LYS A 33 8.43 3.32 11.18
N LYS A 34 9.65 3.06 10.69
CA LYS A 34 10.46 1.89 11.04
C LYS A 34 10.89 1.92 12.51
N GLY A 35 10.75 0.78 13.20
CA GLY A 35 11.20 0.57 14.58
C GLY A 35 10.29 1.19 15.66
N ILE A 36 9.22 1.87 15.26
CA ILE A 36 8.21 2.40 16.19
C ILE A 36 7.17 1.30 16.47
N VAL A 37 6.86 1.10 17.75
CA VAL A 37 5.76 0.22 18.18
C VAL A 37 4.49 1.07 18.31
N TYR A 38 3.53 0.79 17.44
CA TYR A 38 2.21 1.41 17.48
C TYR A 38 1.24 0.52 18.26
N GLU A 39 0.28 1.13 18.95
CA GLU A 39 -0.68 0.42 19.78
C GLU A 39 -2.12 0.58 19.29
N LYS A 40 -2.95 -0.44 19.55
CA LYS A 40 -4.40 -0.43 19.36
C LYS A 40 -4.83 0.11 17.98
N ALA A 41 -5.49 1.27 17.94
CA ALA A 41 -6.00 1.86 16.71
C ALA A 41 -4.86 2.27 15.77
N GLU A 42 -3.74 2.75 16.30
CA GLU A 42 -2.58 3.14 15.50
C GLU A 42 -1.89 1.93 14.89
N ALA A 43 -1.85 0.80 15.62
CA ALA A 43 -1.36 -0.47 15.09
C ALA A 43 -2.19 -0.93 13.89
N ILE A 44 -3.52 -0.81 13.97
CA ILE A 44 -4.40 -1.12 12.84
C ILE A 44 -4.17 -0.14 11.69
N ASN A 45 -4.07 1.15 11.96
CA ASN A 45 -3.85 2.16 10.92
C ASN A 45 -2.53 1.90 10.19
N LEU A 46 -1.46 1.60 10.93
CA LEU A 46 -0.17 1.22 10.34
C LEU A 46 -0.32 0.03 9.39
N LEU A 47 -0.99 -1.04 9.81
CA LEU A 47 -1.18 -2.21 8.94
C LEU A 47 -2.05 -1.86 7.72
N ASN A 48 -3.12 -1.10 7.92
CA ASN A 48 -4.08 -0.74 6.87
C ASN A 48 -3.49 0.17 5.79
N ASP A 49 -2.37 0.87 6.07
CA ASP A 49 -1.62 1.62 5.07
C ASP A 49 -1.02 0.69 3.98
N TYR A 50 -0.77 -0.59 4.30
CA TYR A 50 0.01 -1.51 3.44
C TYR A 50 -0.72 -2.79 3.05
N ILE A 51 -1.66 -3.25 3.86
CA ILE A 51 -2.43 -4.48 3.65
C ILE A 51 -3.91 -4.28 3.95
N GLY A 52 -4.74 -5.17 3.41
CA GLY A 52 -6.16 -5.18 3.72
C GLY A 52 -6.38 -5.61 5.17
N VAL A 53 -7.16 -4.82 5.91
CA VAL A 53 -7.58 -5.14 7.27
C VAL A 53 -9.10 -5.24 7.31
N TYR A 54 -9.62 -6.41 7.69
CA TYR A 54 -11.05 -6.61 7.93
C TYR A 54 -11.32 -6.89 9.41
N LYS A 55 -12.36 -6.29 9.97
CA LYS A 55 -12.73 -6.46 11.39
C LYS A 55 -14.09 -7.14 11.50
N GLU A 56 -14.16 -8.19 12.30
CA GLU A 56 -15.40 -8.91 12.60
C GLU A 56 -15.51 -9.11 14.12
N GLY A 57 -16.31 -8.26 14.78
CA GLY A 57 -16.35 -8.21 16.23
C GLY A 57 -14.98 -7.88 16.83
N LYS A 58 -14.39 -8.82 17.57
CA LYS A 58 -13.03 -8.68 18.14
C LYS A 58 -11.94 -9.23 17.22
N ALA A 59 -12.30 -10.01 16.20
CA ALA A 59 -11.35 -10.59 15.29
C ALA A 59 -10.87 -9.55 14.28
N VAL A 60 -9.59 -9.63 13.92
CA VAL A 60 -8.99 -8.86 12.84
C VAL A 60 -8.39 -9.85 11.84
N TYR A 61 -8.75 -9.71 10.57
CA TYR A 61 -8.22 -10.51 9.48
C TYR A 61 -7.35 -9.62 8.59
N LEU A 62 -6.23 -10.17 8.16
CA LEU A 62 -5.36 -9.54 7.18
C LEU A 62 -5.53 -10.25 5.84
N TYR A 63 -5.68 -9.46 4.78
CA TYR A 63 -5.88 -9.97 3.43
C TYR A 63 -5.06 -9.21 2.39
N ASN A 64 -4.74 -9.91 1.30
CA ASN A 64 -4.10 -9.31 0.14
C ASN A 64 -5.16 -8.54 -0.67
N THR A 65 -4.97 -7.23 -0.85
CA THR A 65 -5.92 -6.37 -1.56
C THR A 65 -5.98 -6.60 -3.06
N THR A 66 -4.98 -7.27 -3.65
CA THR A 66 -4.93 -7.61 -5.07
C THR A 66 -5.84 -8.80 -5.39
N ASN A 67 -5.80 -9.86 -4.58
CA ASN A 67 -6.48 -11.13 -4.87
C ASN A 67 -7.53 -11.55 -3.84
N THR A 68 -7.72 -10.76 -2.78
CA THR A 68 -8.67 -10.96 -1.68
C THR A 68 -8.40 -12.14 -0.75
N ASP A 69 -7.26 -12.81 -0.87
CA ASP A 69 -6.91 -13.95 -0.02
C ASP A 69 -6.61 -13.50 1.41
N LEU A 70 -7.27 -14.14 2.39
CA LEU A 70 -6.94 -14.01 3.80
C LEU A 70 -5.65 -14.78 4.10
N PHE A 71 -4.73 -14.17 4.84
CA PHE A 71 -3.45 -14.82 5.18
C PHE A 71 -3.12 -14.79 6.68
N ALA A 72 -3.86 -14.01 7.49
CA ALA A 72 -3.72 -14.03 8.95
C ALA A 72 -5.05 -13.69 9.65
N MET A 73 -5.23 -14.25 10.85
CA MET A 73 -6.37 -13.96 11.73
C MET A 73 -5.89 -13.76 13.18
N PHE A 74 -6.26 -12.62 13.76
CA PHE A 74 -6.03 -12.29 15.15
C PHE A 74 -7.35 -12.35 15.92
N LYS A 75 -7.61 -13.47 16.60
CA LYS A 75 -8.89 -13.74 17.30
C LYS A 75 -9.29 -12.66 18.31
N THR A 76 -8.31 -12.08 19.00
CA THR A 76 -8.51 -11.03 20.01
C THR A 76 -8.09 -9.65 19.50
N GLY A 77 -7.97 -9.50 18.19
CA GLY A 77 -7.57 -8.26 17.52
C GLY A 77 -6.07 -7.99 17.56
N VAL A 78 -5.69 -6.85 16.97
CA VAL A 78 -4.32 -6.34 16.97
C VAL A 78 -4.17 -5.33 18.11
N ARG A 79 -3.25 -5.64 19.02
CA ARG A 79 -2.87 -4.84 20.18
C ARG A 79 -1.68 -3.95 19.88
N SER A 80 -0.73 -4.46 19.10
CA SER A 80 0.47 -3.72 18.69
C SER A 80 0.92 -4.13 17.29
N ALA A 81 1.60 -3.22 16.61
CA ALA A 81 2.29 -3.49 15.36
C ALA A 81 3.54 -2.61 15.25
N SER A 82 4.63 -3.17 14.73
CA SER A 82 5.84 -2.44 14.37
C SER A 82 6.29 -2.81 12.96
N LEU A 83 6.78 -1.82 12.21
CA LEU A 83 7.50 -2.05 10.96
C LEU A 83 8.98 -2.27 11.29
N ASP A 84 9.43 -3.51 11.22
CA ASP A 84 10.77 -3.91 11.65
C ASP A 84 11.81 -3.71 10.54
N GLU A 85 11.42 -3.99 9.31
CA GLU A 85 12.32 -3.96 8.16
C GLU A 85 11.64 -3.42 6.90
N VAL A 86 12.41 -2.65 6.14
CA VAL A 86 12.05 -2.11 4.83
C VAL A 86 13.19 -2.42 3.88
N VAL A 87 12.92 -3.16 2.81
CA VAL A 87 13.87 -3.40 1.72
C VAL A 87 13.23 -2.94 0.40
N LYS A 88 13.65 -1.77 -0.09
CA LYS A 88 13.15 -1.17 -1.33
C LYS A 88 14.17 -1.33 -2.45
N THR A 89 13.71 -1.83 -3.59
CA THR A 89 14.42 -1.82 -4.88
C THR A 89 13.66 -0.92 -5.87
N SER A 90 14.18 -0.75 -7.08
CA SER A 90 13.47 -0.01 -8.14
C SER A 90 12.14 -0.64 -8.54
N GLN A 91 11.95 -1.94 -8.34
CA GLN A 91 10.76 -2.67 -8.78
C GLN A 91 9.87 -3.13 -7.62
N ILE A 92 10.47 -3.55 -6.51
CA ILE A 92 9.77 -4.22 -5.41
C ILE A 92 10.13 -3.55 -4.08
N THR A 93 9.12 -3.36 -3.24
CA THR A 93 9.29 -2.99 -1.83
C THR A 93 8.83 -4.14 -0.95
N ASN A 94 9.69 -4.54 -0.02
CA ASN A 94 9.40 -5.54 1.00
C ASN A 94 9.30 -4.87 2.37
N LEU A 95 8.27 -5.25 3.12
CA LEU A 95 8.01 -4.79 4.47
C LEU A 95 7.86 -6.01 5.39
N ASN A 96 8.54 -5.97 6.54
CA ASN A 96 8.37 -6.96 7.60
C ASN A 96 7.82 -6.28 8.84
N PHE A 97 6.72 -6.80 9.36
CA PHE A 97 6.07 -6.32 10.57
C PHE A 97 6.11 -7.37 11.67
N THR A 98 6.19 -6.90 12.92
CA THR A 98 5.80 -7.69 14.08
C THR A 98 4.43 -7.23 14.55
N VAL A 99 3.49 -8.15 14.67
CA VAL A 99 2.13 -7.90 15.15
C VAL A 99 1.95 -8.64 16.46
N ASN A 100 1.38 -7.97 17.48
CA ASN A 100 1.16 -8.50 18.83
C ASN A 100 2.42 -9.00 19.57
N GLY A 101 3.61 -8.67 19.07
CA GLY A 101 4.90 -9.02 19.66
C GLY A 101 5.49 -10.35 19.18
N ASP A 102 4.71 -11.20 18.53
CA ASP A 102 5.08 -12.57 18.19
C ASP A 102 4.80 -12.96 16.73
N VAL A 103 3.77 -12.40 16.09
CA VAL A 103 3.41 -12.75 14.70
C VAL A 103 4.23 -11.92 13.72
N LYS A 104 4.96 -12.59 12.82
CA LYS A 104 5.74 -11.95 11.76
C LYS A 104 4.93 -11.88 10.49
N VAL A 105 4.64 -10.67 10.01
CA VAL A 105 3.92 -10.43 8.76
C VAL A 105 4.88 -9.91 7.71
N HIS A 106 4.96 -10.59 6.57
CA HIS A 106 5.78 -10.19 5.43
C HIS A 106 4.89 -9.78 4.26
N ILE A 107 5.20 -8.63 3.66
CA ILE A 107 4.49 -8.06 2.53
C ILE A 107 5.48 -7.63 1.46
N SER A 108 5.24 -8.04 0.21
CA SER A 108 5.96 -7.55 -0.97
C SER A 108 4.97 -6.92 -1.95
N TYR A 109 5.28 -5.75 -2.48
CA TYR A 109 4.48 -5.11 -3.54
C TYR A 109 5.36 -4.47 -4.61
N TYR A 110 4.81 -4.29 -5.81
CA TYR A 110 5.46 -3.53 -6.87
C TYR A 110 5.53 -2.05 -6.48
N SER A 111 6.73 -1.47 -6.51
CA SER A 111 6.97 -0.08 -6.10
C SER A 111 6.22 0.95 -6.94
N THR A 112 5.87 0.62 -8.19
CA THR A 112 5.22 1.52 -9.15
C THR A 112 3.70 1.47 -9.10
N SER A 113 3.11 0.30 -8.88
CA SER A 113 1.66 0.12 -8.87
C SER A 113 1.07 -0.04 -7.47
N GLY A 114 1.89 -0.38 -6.48
CA GLY A 114 1.43 -0.72 -5.13
C GLY A 114 0.69 -2.05 -5.04
N GLU A 115 0.65 -2.81 -6.13
CA GLU A 115 0.02 -4.14 -6.21
C GLU A 115 0.82 -5.14 -5.38
N ILE A 116 0.11 -5.84 -4.50
CA ILE A 116 0.69 -6.81 -3.57
C ILE A 116 0.97 -8.12 -4.31
N ILE A 117 2.22 -8.57 -4.19
CA ILE A 117 2.76 -9.80 -4.78
C ILE A 117 2.74 -10.94 -3.76
N ILE A 118 3.16 -10.64 -2.53
CA ILE A 118 3.32 -11.63 -1.46
C ILE A 118 2.70 -11.07 -0.18
N CYS A 119 1.88 -11.88 0.47
CA CYS A 119 1.53 -11.74 1.87
C CYS A 119 1.76 -13.07 2.58
N SER A 120 2.39 -13.03 3.75
CA SER A 120 2.49 -14.21 4.62
C SER A 120 2.56 -13.80 6.07
N ALA A 121 2.13 -14.71 6.95
CA ALA A 121 2.27 -14.58 8.40
C ALA A 121 2.88 -15.86 8.98
N LYS A 122 3.76 -15.71 9.97
CA LYS A 122 4.43 -16.81 10.69
C LYS A 122 4.41 -16.56 12.19
#